data_AF-A0A9E5P1D6-F1
#
_entry.id   AF-A0A9E5P1D6-F1
#
_cell.length_a   1.000
_cell.length_b   1.000
_cell.length_c   1.000
_cell.angle_alpha   90.00
_cell.angle_beta   90.00
_cell.angle_gamma   90.00
#
_symmetry.space_group_name_H-M   'P 1'
#
loop_
_entity.id
_entity.type
_entity.pdbx_description
1 polymer ?
#
loop_
_entity_poly.entity_id
_entity_poly.type
_entity_poly.pdbx_seq_one_letter_code
_entity_poly.pdbx_strand_id
1 'polypeptide(L)'
;MEPSTDIGKLLRYALRMEETGRDFFRENSKKFSHGGVVEILERLASEEEKHIEFIKELIVGLERGQDFSTKEDLGTGPGSFFSQRADSEKLDQTALESMIPACTVLRMAYLIERDFVDFYQKLAQRAKGKLKKALLMLSRWEREHEKFIKGYHDRLLDQYVHMPWGG
;
A
#
# COMPACT_ATOMS: atom_id res chain seq x y z
N MET A 1 25.86 2.64 -19.98
CA MET A 1 24.41 2.36 -20.10
C MET A 1 23.69 3.67 -19.84
N GLU A 2 22.87 4.15 -20.76
CA GLU A 2 22.17 5.45 -20.63
C GLU A 2 21.28 5.46 -19.36
N PRO A 3 21.33 6.51 -18.51
CA PRO A 3 20.58 6.57 -17.25
C PRO A 3 19.06 6.39 -17.41
N SER A 4 18.50 6.75 -18.57
CA SER A 4 17.07 6.63 -18.88
C SER A 4 16.61 5.17 -19.07
N THR A 5 17.48 4.31 -19.61
CA THR A 5 17.16 2.88 -19.86
C THR A 5 17.09 2.08 -18.57
N ASP A 6 17.80 2.50 -17.52
CA ASP A 6 17.79 1.86 -16.19
C ASP A 6 16.50 2.17 -15.43
N ILE A 7 16.08 3.44 -15.43
CA ILE A 7 14.86 3.88 -14.72
C ILE A 7 13.59 3.25 -15.30
N GLY A 8 13.47 3.14 -16.62
CA GLY A 8 12.30 2.49 -17.24
C GLY A 8 12.15 1.02 -16.85
N LYS A 9 13.26 0.29 -16.66
CA LYS A 9 13.23 -1.09 -16.15
C LYS A 9 12.77 -1.14 -14.69
N LEU A 10 13.23 -0.20 -13.86
CA LEU A 10 12.83 -0.10 -12.46
C LEU A 10 11.35 0.29 -12.31
N LEU A 11 10.80 1.14 -13.18
CA LEU A 11 9.36 1.44 -13.20
C LEU A 11 8.51 0.21 -13.60
N ARG A 12 8.96 -0.58 -14.58
CA ARG A 12 8.28 -1.86 -14.90
C ARG A 12 8.36 -2.88 -13.78
N TYR A 13 9.45 -2.86 -13.01
CA TYR A 13 9.54 -3.65 -11.79
C TYR A 13 8.55 -3.15 -10.73
N ALA A 14 8.46 -1.83 -10.52
CA ALA A 14 7.47 -1.20 -9.65
C ALA A 14 6.04 -1.60 -10.03
N LEU A 15 5.70 -1.55 -11.32
CA LEU A 15 4.40 -1.96 -11.83
C LEU A 15 4.04 -3.40 -11.42
N ARG A 16 4.98 -4.34 -11.55
CA ARG A 16 4.76 -5.72 -11.12
C ARG A 16 4.68 -5.86 -9.60
N MET A 17 5.39 -5.02 -8.84
CA MET A 17 5.26 -4.98 -7.38
C MET A 17 3.84 -4.59 -6.99
N GLU A 18 3.30 -3.51 -7.56
CA GLU A 18 1.93 -3.07 -7.29
C GLU A 18 0.89 -4.13 -7.70
N GLU A 19 1.04 -4.75 -8.88
CA GLU A 19 0.17 -5.85 -9.31
C GLU A 19 0.21 -7.02 -8.31
N THR A 20 1.39 -7.35 -7.81
CA THR A 20 1.57 -8.43 -6.81
C THR A 20 0.98 -8.04 -5.45
N GLY A 21 1.16 -6.79 -5.01
CA GLY A 21 0.59 -6.26 -3.78
C GLY A 21 -0.93 -6.27 -3.82
N ARG A 22 -1.51 -5.73 -4.90
CA ARG A 22 -2.94 -5.76 -5.19
C ARG A 22 -3.52 -7.17 -5.09
N ASP A 23 -2.90 -8.12 -5.80
CA ASP A 23 -3.38 -9.49 -5.85
C ASP A 23 -3.23 -10.17 -4.49
N PHE A 24 -2.14 -9.91 -3.76
CA PHE A 24 -2.00 -10.37 -2.38
C PHE A 24 -3.14 -9.86 -1.50
N PHE A 25 -3.47 -8.57 -1.54
CA PHE A 25 -4.54 -8.01 -0.74
C PHE A 25 -5.92 -8.58 -1.13
N ARG A 26 -6.22 -8.61 -2.43
CA ARG A 26 -7.49 -9.12 -2.97
C ARG A 26 -7.69 -10.62 -2.69
N GLU A 27 -6.65 -11.43 -2.76
CA GLU A 27 -6.78 -12.87 -2.49
C GLU A 27 -6.82 -13.17 -0.99
N ASN A 28 -6.15 -12.38 -0.14
CA ASN A 28 -6.24 -12.56 1.31
C ASN A 28 -7.54 -12.02 1.90
N SER A 29 -8.18 -11.01 1.31
CA SER A 29 -9.49 -10.53 1.80
C SER A 29 -10.55 -11.63 1.77
N LYS A 30 -10.53 -12.48 0.72
CA LYS A 30 -11.44 -13.62 0.55
C LYS A 30 -11.29 -14.73 1.60
N LYS A 31 -10.20 -14.73 2.38
CA LYS A 31 -9.91 -15.77 3.38
C LYS A 31 -10.58 -15.50 4.72
N PHE A 32 -11.08 -14.29 4.93
CA PHE A 32 -11.75 -13.89 6.17
C PHE A 32 -13.24 -13.77 5.89
N SER A 33 -14.07 -14.25 6.81
CA SER A 33 -15.51 -14.28 6.57
C SER A 33 -16.09 -12.87 6.56
N HIS A 34 -15.90 -12.09 7.64
CA HIS A 34 -16.38 -10.71 7.79
C HIS A 34 -15.51 -9.99 8.85
N GLY A 35 -15.37 -8.66 8.76
CA GLY A 35 -14.71 -7.84 9.77
C GLY A 35 -13.73 -6.81 9.19
N GLY A 36 -13.17 -5.95 10.05
CA GLY A 36 -12.34 -4.83 9.62
C GLY A 36 -11.11 -5.22 8.77
N VAL A 37 -10.60 -6.45 8.90
CA VAL A 37 -9.47 -6.94 8.08
C VAL A 37 -9.84 -7.10 6.61
N VAL A 38 -11.05 -7.62 6.29
CA VAL A 38 -11.52 -7.76 4.91
C VAL A 38 -11.54 -6.41 4.23
N GLU A 39 -12.15 -5.42 4.89
CA GLU A 39 -12.28 -4.08 4.34
C GLU A 39 -10.93 -3.38 4.14
N ILE A 40 -9.99 -3.56 5.08
CA ILE A 40 -8.64 -3.02 4.94
C ILE A 40 -7.97 -3.59 3.69
N LEU A 41 -8.02 -4.91 3.52
CA LEU A 41 -7.39 -5.58 2.38
C LEU A 41 -8.07 -5.22 1.05
N GLU A 42 -9.40 -5.17 0.99
CA GLU A 42 -10.12 -4.73 -0.21
C GLU A 42 -9.83 -3.27 -0.56
N ARG A 43 -9.71 -2.43 0.45
CA ARG A 43 -9.38 -1.01 0.25
C ARG A 43 -7.96 -0.85 -0.27
N LEU A 44 -6.98 -1.57 0.29
CA LEU A 44 -5.60 -1.55 -0.21
C LEU A 44 -5.54 -2.04 -1.66
N ALA A 45 -6.19 -3.16 -1.98
CA ALA A 45 -6.26 -3.64 -3.36
C ALA A 45 -6.85 -2.59 -4.34
N SER A 46 -7.76 -1.74 -3.86
CA SER A 46 -8.33 -0.66 -4.67
C SER A 46 -7.36 0.53 -4.85
N GLU A 47 -6.48 0.79 -3.89
CA GLU A 47 -5.42 1.79 -4.02
C GLU A 47 -4.31 1.33 -4.94
N GLU A 48 -3.89 0.07 -4.83
CA GLU A 48 -2.85 -0.47 -5.71
C GLU A 48 -3.28 -0.42 -7.18
N GLU A 49 -4.58 -0.58 -7.48
CA GLU A 49 -5.08 -0.37 -8.84
C GLU A 49 -4.85 1.07 -9.35
N LYS A 50 -4.99 2.07 -8.47
CA LYS A 50 -4.69 3.48 -8.84
C LYS A 50 -3.19 3.71 -8.98
N HIS A 51 -2.37 3.04 -8.18
CA HIS A 51 -0.91 3.10 -8.28
C HIS A 51 -0.44 2.46 -9.60
N ILE A 52 -0.98 1.30 -9.95
CA ILE A 52 -0.75 0.59 -11.23
C ILE A 52 -1.02 1.53 -12.41
N GLU A 53 -2.19 2.17 -12.44
CA GLU A 53 -2.52 3.09 -13.53
C GLU A 53 -1.59 4.30 -13.57
N PHE A 54 -1.28 4.89 -12.41
CA PHE A 54 -0.34 6.01 -12.35
C PHE A 54 1.07 5.61 -12.83
N ILE A 55 1.57 4.42 -12.50
CA ILE A 55 2.88 3.94 -12.95
C ILE A 55 2.89 3.66 -14.45
N LYS A 56 1.79 3.10 -15.01
CA LYS A 56 1.64 2.93 -16.45
C LYS A 56 1.76 4.28 -17.18
N GLU A 57 1.13 5.32 -16.67
CA GLU A 57 1.27 6.69 -17.20
C GLU A 57 2.72 7.19 -17.13
N LEU A 58 3.42 6.98 -16.01
CA LEU A 58 4.84 7.35 -15.87
C LEU A 58 5.74 6.61 -16.88
N ILE A 59 5.49 5.32 -17.12
CA ILE A 59 6.22 4.52 -18.11
C ILE A 59 6.01 5.09 -19.51
N VAL A 60 4.76 5.33 -19.91
CA VAL A 60 4.42 5.89 -21.23
C VAL A 60 5.03 7.27 -21.41
N GLY A 61 4.95 8.15 -20.41
CA GLY A 61 5.56 9.48 -20.45
C GLY A 61 7.07 9.42 -20.63
N LEU A 62 7.74 8.53 -19.89
CA LEU A 62 9.19 8.32 -20.00
C LEU A 62 9.60 7.81 -21.40
N GLU A 63 8.84 6.87 -21.97
CA GLU A 63 9.14 6.29 -23.28
C GLU A 63 8.91 7.28 -24.44
N ARG A 64 7.92 8.17 -24.30
CA ARG A 64 7.61 9.19 -25.32
C ARG A 64 8.42 10.47 -25.18
N GLY A 65 9.26 10.59 -24.14
CA GLY A 65 9.96 11.83 -23.81
C GLY A 65 8.99 12.99 -23.51
N GLN A 66 7.76 12.68 -23.13
CA GLN A 66 6.72 13.65 -22.82
C GLN A 66 6.75 13.98 -21.34
N ASP A 67 6.44 15.24 -21.03
CA ASP A 67 6.21 15.66 -19.66
C ASP A 67 4.95 14.95 -19.14
N PHE A 68 5.07 14.25 -18.02
CA PHE A 68 3.95 13.55 -17.38
C PHE A 68 3.29 14.47 -16.35
N SER A 69 1.96 14.40 -16.23
CA SER A 69 1.22 15.16 -15.24
C SER A 69 1.65 14.74 -13.84
N THR A 70 2.20 15.65 -13.05
CA THR A 70 2.34 15.43 -11.61
C THR A 70 0.96 15.62 -10.98
N LYS A 71 0.57 14.78 -10.01
CA LYS A 71 -0.76 14.90 -9.34
C LYS A 71 -1.00 16.23 -8.62
N GLU A 72 -0.08 17.19 -8.68
CA GLU A 72 -0.37 18.61 -8.39
C GLU A 72 -1.56 19.12 -9.26
N ASP A 73 -1.87 18.50 -10.40
CA ASP A 73 -3.07 18.72 -11.23
C ASP A 73 -4.29 17.81 -10.91
N LEU A 74 -4.15 16.79 -10.06
CA LEU A 74 -5.19 15.76 -9.83
C LEU A 74 -5.96 15.92 -8.50
N GLY A 75 -5.78 17.03 -7.78
CA GLY A 75 -6.64 17.44 -6.64
C GLY A 75 -6.74 16.46 -5.47
N THR A 76 -6.01 15.36 -5.48
CA THR A 76 -6.08 14.28 -4.51
C THR A 76 -4.85 14.33 -3.62
N GLY A 77 -4.83 15.33 -2.73
CA GLY A 77 -3.96 15.27 -1.56
C GLY A 77 -4.29 14.05 -0.70
N PRO A 78 -3.43 13.68 0.27
CA PRO A 78 -3.64 12.56 1.20
C PRO A 78 -4.74 12.84 2.24
N GLY A 79 -5.83 13.47 1.82
CA GLY A 79 -6.95 13.85 2.67
C GLY A 79 -7.99 12.74 2.74
N SER A 80 -8.13 12.14 3.93
CA SER A 80 -9.26 11.29 4.33
C SER A 80 -9.28 9.85 3.82
N PHE A 81 -8.12 9.18 3.70
CA PHE A 81 -8.07 7.78 3.28
C PHE A 81 -8.45 6.78 4.37
N PHE A 82 -7.91 7.00 5.56
CA PHE A 82 -8.26 6.30 6.80
C PHE A 82 -8.58 7.34 7.86
N SER A 83 -9.81 7.83 7.90
CA SER A 83 -10.20 8.73 8.98
C SER A 83 -10.30 7.92 10.27
N GLN A 84 -9.70 8.42 11.36
CA GLN A 84 -9.73 7.82 12.71
C GLN A 84 -11.12 7.37 13.21
N ARG A 85 -12.21 7.91 12.65
CA ARG A 85 -13.57 7.48 12.99
C ARG A 85 -13.93 6.06 12.54
N ALA A 86 -13.30 5.55 11.49
CA ALA A 86 -13.50 4.16 11.05
C ALA A 86 -12.73 3.15 11.94
N ASP A 87 -11.72 3.61 12.69
CA ASP A 87 -10.86 2.76 13.53
C ASP A 87 -11.55 2.28 14.82
N SER A 88 -12.52 3.01 15.34
CA SER A 88 -13.17 2.70 16.63
C SER A 88 -14.30 1.68 16.54
N GLU A 89 -14.91 1.46 15.37
CA GLU A 89 -16.13 0.63 15.25
C GLU A 89 -15.87 -0.81 14.76
N LYS A 90 -14.67 -1.16 14.29
CA LYS A 90 -14.49 -2.36 13.44
C LYS A 90 -13.64 -3.50 13.98
N LEU A 91 -13.00 -3.33 15.14
CA LEU A 91 -12.23 -4.41 15.77
C LEU A 91 -13.14 -5.49 16.38
N ASP A 92 -14.39 -5.14 16.72
CA ASP A 92 -15.29 -5.94 17.55
C ASP A 92 -15.85 -7.22 16.87
N GLN A 93 -15.59 -7.43 15.58
CA GLN A 93 -16.23 -8.49 14.79
C GLN A 93 -15.28 -9.64 14.38
N THR A 94 -14.00 -9.62 14.75
CA THR A 94 -13.09 -10.72 14.38
C THR A 94 -13.18 -11.83 15.43
N ALA A 95 -13.71 -13.01 15.05
CA ALA A 95 -13.76 -14.17 15.94
C ALA A 95 -12.34 -14.61 16.37
N LEU A 96 -12.21 -15.13 17.60
CA LEU A 96 -10.93 -15.56 18.20
C LEU A 96 -10.09 -16.46 17.29
N GLU A 97 -10.73 -17.46 16.66
CA GLU A 97 -10.07 -18.41 15.75
C GLU A 97 -9.53 -17.74 14.47
N SER A 98 -10.07 -16.57 14.11
CA SER A 98 -9.66 -15.79 12.93
C SER A 98 -8.58 -14.76 13.23
N MET A 99 -8.22 -14.53 14.50
CA MET A 99 -7.27 -13.47 14.88
C MET A 99 -5.81 -13.80 14.56
N ILE A 100 -5.35 -15.04 14.76
CA ILE A 100 -3.95 -15.41 14.44
C ILE A 100 -3.67 -15.28 12.93
N PRO A 101 -4.52 -15.85 12.03
CA PRO A 101 -4.35 -15.66 10.60
C PRO A 101 -4.44 -14.18 10.21
N ALA A 102 -5.35 -13.41 10.82
CA ALA A 102 -5.51 -11.99 10.58
C ALA A 102 -4.25 -11.18 10.96
N CYS A 103 -3.69 -11.42 12.15
CA CYS A 103 -2.44 -10.78 12.58
C CYS A 103 -1.30 -11.10 11.61
N THR A 104 -1.21 -12.36 11.16
CA THR A 104 -0.16 -12.79 10.22
C THR A 104 -0.30 -12.08 8.87
N VAL A 105 -1.52 -12.02 8.31
CA VAL A 105 -1.79 -11.33 7.03
C VAL A 105 -1.53 -9.84 7.15
N LEU A 106 -1.99 -9.19 8.21
CA LEU A 106 -1.73 -7.77 8.44
C LEU A 106 -0.23 -7.49 8.64
N ARG A 107 0.50 -8.40 9.29
CA ARG A 107 1.96 -8.31 9.43
C ARG A 107 2.63 -8.30 8.07
N MET A 108 2.24 -9.21 7.19
CA MET A 108 2.76 -9.26 5.82
C MET A 108 2.37 -8.01 5.04
N ALA A 109 1.12 -7.56 5.16
CA ALA A 109 0.61 -6.39 4.45
C ALA A 109 1.45 -5.13 4.74
N TYR A 110 1.66 -4.73 5.99
CA TYR A 110 2.44 -3.51 6.24
C TYR A 110 3.94 -3.71 5.93
N LEU A 111 4.48 -4.94 5.94
CA LEU A 111 5.85 -5.20 5.47
C LEU A 111 6.00 -5.01 3.96
N ILE A 112 5.00 -5.42 3.18
CA ILE A 112 4.91 -5.15 1.74
C ILE A 112 4.90 -3.64 1.49
N GLU A 113 4.01 -2.90 2.17
CA GLU A 113 3.95 -1.43 2.07
C GLU A 113 5.28 -0.77 2.41
N ARG A 114 5.94 -1.22 3.49
CA ARG A 114 7.26 -0.71 3.88
C ARG A 114 8.32 -0.96 2.81
N ASP A 115 8.30 -2.13 2.19
CA ASP A 115 9.21 -2.44 1.09
C ASP A 115 8.94 -1.53 -0.13
N PHE A 116 7.68 -1.17 -0.39
CA PHE A 116 7.30 -0.23 -1.45
C PHE A 116 7.78 1.19 -1.13
N VAL A 117 7.59 1.65 0.11
CA VAL A 117 8.14 2.92 0.60
C VAL A 117 9.63 3.01 0.31
N ASP A 118 10.40 2.01 0.75
CA ASP A 118 11.85 1.97 0.59
C ASP A 118 12.25 1.93 -0.88
N PHE A 119 11.54 1.14 -1.69
CA PHE A 119 11.77 1.03 -3.12
C PHE A 119 11.58 2.37 -3.82
N TYR A 120 10.47 3.06 -3.58
CA TYR A 120 10.19 4.35 -4.20
C TYR A 120 11.16 5.45 -3.74
N GLN A 121 11.58 5.46 -2.48
CA GLN A 121 12.62 6.38 -2.01
C GLN A 121 13.95 6.17 -2.74
N LYS A 122 14.39 4.92 -2.88
CA LYS A 122 15.63 4.57 -3.59
C LYS A 122 15.53 4.90 -5.08
N LEU A 123 14.38 4.65 -5.71
CA LEU A 123 14.15 4.98 -7.12
C LEU A 123 14.13 6.50 -7.35
N ALA A 124 13.50 7.26 -6.44
CA ALA A 124 13.47 8.73 -6.49
C ALA A 124 14.86 9.36 -6.41
N GLN A 125 15.82 8.74 -5.73
CA GLN A 125 17.21 9.22 -5.67
C GLN A 125 17.91 9.15 -7.04
N ARG A 126 17.46 8.24 -7.92
CA ARG A 126 18.01 8.05 -9.28
C ARG A 126 17.31 8.92 -10.33
N ALA A 127 16.10 9.39 -10.03
CA ALA A 127 15.31 10.23 -10.91
C ALA A 127 15.60 11.74 -10.71
N LYS A 128 15.18 12.55 -11.69
CA LYS A 128 15.24 14.03 -11.64
C LYS A 128 13.91 14.64 -12.04
N GLY A 129 13.74 15.93 -11.78
CA GLY A 129 12.58 16.71 -12.21
C GLY A 129 11.25 16.14 -11.71
N LYS A 130 10.25 16.13 -12.60
CA LYS A 130 8.91 15.64 -12.29
C LYS A 130 8.89 14.18 -11.84
N LEU A 131 9.75 13.31 -12.40
CA LEU A 131 9.72 11.88 -12.08
C LEU A 131 10.12 11.64 -10.63
N LYS A 132 11.14 12.36 -10.16
CA LYS A 132 11.55 12.33 -8.75
C LYS A 132 10.39 12.74 -7.83
N LYS A 133 9.63 13.77 -8.19
CA LYS A 133 8.46 14.20 -7.42
C LYS A 133 7.37 13.12 -7.38
N ALA A 134 7.06 12.52 -8.52
CA ALA A 134 6.07 11.45 -8.62
C ALA A 134 6.43 10.24 -7.76
N LEU A 135 7.70 9.82 -7.77
CA LEU A 135 8.19 8.70 -6.95
C LEU A 135 8.19 9.02 -5.45
N LEU A 136 8.55 10.25 -5.06
CA LEU A 136 8.46 10.67 -3.65
C LEU A 136 7.01 10.71 -3.16
N MET A 137 6.07 11.01 -4.06
CA MET A 137 4.65 11.01 -3.75
C MET A 137 4.12 9.58 -3.56
N LEU A 138 4.46 8.63 -4.44
CA LEU A 138 4.17 7.20 -4.24
C LEU A 138 4.70 6.72 -2.89
N SER A 139 5.99 6.96 -2.60
CA SER A 139 6.59 6.63 -1.30
C SER A 139 5.83 7.20 -0.10
N ARG A 140 5.25 8.40 -0.24
CA ARG A 140 4.45 9.01 0.82
C ARG A 140 3.12 8.29 1.00
N TRP A 141 2.44 7.89 -0.08
CA TRP A 141 1.19 7.13 0.03
C TRP A 141 1.40 5.78 0.69
N GLU A 142 2.41 5.01 0.25
CA GLU A 142 2.72 3.70 0.86
C GLU A 142 3.09 3.84 2.34
N ARG A 143 3.71 4.95 2.72
CA ARG A 143 4.03 5.21 4.14
C ARG A 143 2.78 5.42 4.98
N GLU A 144 1.74 6.00 4.41
CA GLU A 144 0.47 6.16 5.11
C GLU A 144 -0.29 4.82 5.20
N HIS A 145 -0.22 3.98 4.15
CA HIS A 145 -0.70 2.59 4.21
C HIS A 145 0.04 1.80 5.28
N GLU A 146 1.38 1.80 5.27
CA GLU A 146 2.25 1.14 6.23
C GLU A 146 1.84 1.49 7.68
N LYS A 147 1.75 2.78 8.01
CA LYS A 147 1.40 3.24 9.35
C LYS A 147 0.01 2.79 9.77
N PHE A 148 -0.96 2.91 8.88
CA PHE A 148 -2.34 2.54 9.16
C PHE A 148 -2.45 1.03 9.46
N ILE A 149 -1.92 0.19 8.56
CA ILE A 149 -1.99 -1.27 8.71
C ILE A 149 -1.20 -1.71 9.95
N LYS A 150 -0.03 -1.13 10.21
CA LYS A 150 0.74 -1.41 11.43
C LYS A 150 -0.06 -1.05 12.68
N GLY A 151 -0.71 0.11 12.70
CA GLY A 151 -1.55 0.53 13.82
C GLY A 151 -2.72 -0.43 14.06
N TYR A 152 -3.37 -0.89 13.00
CA TYR A 152 -4.46 -1.87 13.12
C TYR A 152 -3.94 -3.25 13.57
N HIS A 153 -2.83 -3.72 12.99
CA HIS A 153 -2.14 -4.94 13.39
C HIS A 153 -1.81 -4.94 14.89
N ASP A 154 -1.20 -3.86 15.37
CA ASP A 154 -0.76 -3.75 16.76
C ASP A 154 -1.95 -3.78 17.73
N ARG A 155 -3.07 -3.12 17.38
CA ARG A 155 -4.31 -3.19 18.17
C ARG A 155 -4.92 -4.60 18.18
N LEU A 156 -4.97 -5.27 17.03
CA LEU A 156 -5.51 -6.63 16.94
C LEU A 156 -4.64 -7.64 17.73
N LEU A 157 -3.32 -7.50 17.64
CA LEU A 157 -2.38 -8.31 18.40
C LEU A 157 -2.50 -8.06 19.90
N ASP A 158 -2.63 -6.81 20.32
CA ASP A 158 -2.81 -6.44 21.72
C ASP A 158 -4.09 -7.06 22.30
N GLN A 159 -5.21 -7.00 21.56
CA GLN A 159 -6.45 -7.67 21.92
C GLN A 159 -6.27 -9.18 22.06
N TYR A 160 -5.57 -9.80 21.11
CA TYR A 160 -5.28 -11.24 21.15
C TYR A 160 -4.47 -11.62 22.40
N VAL A 161 -3.40 -10.87 22.71
CA VAL A 161 -2.51 -11.15 23.86
C VAL A 161 -3.25 -11.02 25.19
N HIS A 162 -4.16 -10.06 25.32
CA HIS A 162 -4.92 -9.81 26.55
C HIS A 162 -6.20 -10.66 26.70
N MET A 163 -6.46 -11.60 25.78
CA MET A 163 -7.59 -12.50 25.93
C MET A 163 -7.42 -13.43 27.13
N PRO A 164 -8.52 -13.75 27.84
CA PRO A 164 -8.50 -14.77 28.87
C PRO A 164 -8.30 -16.14 28.22
N TRP A 165 -7.04 -16.53 28.08
CA TRP A 165 -6.66 -17.90 27.77
C TRP A 165 -7.11 -18.77 28.94
N GLY A 166 -8.22 -19.49 28.78
CA GLY A 166 -8.78 -20.31 29.84
C GLY A 166 -7.72 -21.24 30.44
N GLY A 167 -7.55 -21.15 31.76
CA GLY A 167 -6.89 -22.16 32.58
C GLY A 167 -7.87 -23.22 33.06
#